data_AF-A0A848LLQ3-F1
#
_entry.id   AF-A0A848LLQ3-F1
#
_cell.length_a   1.000
_cell.length_b   1.000
_cell.length_c   1.000
_cell.angle_alpha   90.00
_cell.angle_beta   90.00
_cell.angle_gamma   90.00
#
_symmetry.space_group_name_H-M   'P 1'
#
loop_
_entity.id
_entity.type
_entity.pdbx_description
1 polymer ?
#
loop_
_entity_poly.entity_id
_entity_poly.type
_entity_poly.pdbx_seq_one_letter_code
_entity_poly.pdbx_strand_id
1 'polypeptide(L)'
;MLERLEGLIDAELGPLRVGVEPLLAELRQGVAALHPGPGGQQLSPQRQQELRTRLDQVLDTLEDILEALQRAARARRQGEG
;
A
#
# COMPACT_ATOMS: atom_id res chain seq x y z
N MET A 1 -1.83 9.33 -8.40
CA MET A 1 -1.04 9.23 -7.14
C MET A 1 -0.91 7.77 -6.70
N LEU A 2 -2.01 7.03 -6.55
CA LEU A 2 -1.98 5.60 -6.21
C LEU A 2 -1.20 4.74 -7.22
N GLU A 3 -1.45 4.89 -8.51
CA GLU A 3 -0.70 4.17 -9.57
C GLU A 3 0.81 4.41 -9.50
N ARG A 4 1.23 5.61 -9.10
CA ARG A 4 2.66 5.94 -8.93
C ARG A 4 3.24 5.21 -7.72
N LEU A 5 2.49 5.10 -6.63
CA LEU A 5 2.90 4.35 -5.44
C LEU A 5 3.02 2.86 -5.78
N GLU A 6 2.03 2.29 -6.48
CA GLU A 6 2.08 0.89 -6.92
C GLU A 6 3.27 0.64 -7.85
N GLY A 7 3.56 1.56 -8.78
CA GLY A 7 4.75 1.45 -9.63
C GLY A 7 6.07 1.47 -8.86
N LEU A 8 6.16 2.23 -7.76
CA LEU A 8 7.33 2.23 -6.88
C LEU A 8 7.44 0.91 -6.10
N ILE A 9 6.31 0.39 -5.60
CA ILE A 9 6.26 -0.89 -4.90
C ILE A 9 6.66 -2.04 -5.84
N ASP A 10 6.20 -2.02 -7.09
CA ASP A 10 6.60 -3.00 -8.10
C ASP A 10 8.10 -2.92 -8.40
N ALA A 11 8.68 -1.72 -8.48
CA ALA A 11 10.10 -1.52 -8.73
C ALA A 11 10.97 -2.01 -7.55
N GLU A 12 10.54 -1.78 -6.31
CA GLU A 12 11.28 -2.17 -5.11
C GLU A 12 11.12 -3.66 -4.76
N LEU A 13 9.91 -4.21 -4.93
CA LEU A 13 9.61 -5.59 -4.51
C LEU A 13 9.82 -6.62 -5.61
N GLY A 14 9.63 -6.26 -6.88
CA GLY A 14 9.68 -7.19 -8.00
C GLY A 14 8.84 -8.45 -7.72
N PRO A 15 9.43 -9.66 -7.71
CA PRO A 15 8.69 -10.90 -7.42
C PRO A 15 8.02 -10.96 -6.03
N LEU A 16 8.55 -10.23 -5.04
CA LEU A 16 8.00 -10.20 -3.68
C LEU A 16 6.68 -9.43 -3.58
N ARG A 17 6.31 -8.70 -4.63
CA ARG A 17 5.05 -7.95 -4.73
C ARG A 17 3.83 -8.84 -4.46
N VAL A 18 3.87 -10.11 -4.86
CA VAL A 18 2.78 -11.07 -4.62
C VAL A 18 2.39 -11.15 -3.14
N GLY A 19 3.36 -10.97 -2.24
CA GLY A 19 3.12 -10.97 -0.79
C GLY A 19 2.37 -9.75 -0.26
N VAL A 20 2.39 -8.62 -0.98
CA VAL A 20 1.71 -7.38 -0.58
C VAL A 20 0.47 -7.06 -1.42
N GLU A 21 0.19 -7.84 -2.46
CA GLU A 21 -0.96 -7.62 -3.35
C GLU A 21 -2.30 -7.47 -2.60
N PRO A 22 -2.60 -8.20 -1.51
CA PRO A 22 -3.82 -7.99 -0.74
C PRO A 22 -3.92 -6.57 -0.15
N LEU A 23 -2.82 -6.01 0.32
CA LEU A 23 -2.76 -4.64 0.85
C LEU A 23 -2.95 -3.61 -0.26
N LEU A 24 -2.36 -3.84 -1.43
CA LEU A 24 -2.56 -2.99 -2.60
C LEU A 24 -4.01 -3.04 -3.10
N ALA A 25 -4.62 -4.22 -3.12
CA ALA A 25 -6.02 -4.37 -3.48
C ALA A 25 -6.95 -3.61 -2.51
N GLU A 26 -6.68 -3.70 -1.21
CA GLU A 26 -7.41 -2.95 -0.18
C GLU A 26 -7.25 -1.43 -0.38
N LEU A 27 -6.02 -0.97 -0.68
CA LEU A 27 -5.73 0.43 -0.95
C LEU A 27 -6.49 0.96 -2.18
N ARG A 28 -6.49 0.20 -3.29
CA ARG A 28 -7.24 0.53 -4.52
C ARG A 28 -8.73 0.65 -4.26
N GLN A 29 -9.31 -0.34 -3.58
CA GLN A 29 -10.74 -0.37 -3.28
C GLN A 29 -11.13 0.78 -2.35
N GLY A 30 -10.34 1.05 -1.32
CA GLY A 30 -10.63 2.13 -0.38
C GLY A 30 -10.53 3.51 -1.03
N VAL A 31 -9.51 3.75 -1.85
CA VAL A 31 -9.38 5.02 -2.58
C VAL A 31 -10.55 5.21 -3.55
N ALA A 32 -10.95 4.16 -4.29
CA ALA A 32 -12.09 4.21 -5.18
C ALA A 32 -13.41 4.48 -4.43
N ALA A 33 -13.58 3.95 -3.22
CA ALA A 33 -14.76 4.18 -2.39
C ALA A 33 -14.78 5.59 -1.77
N LEU A 34 -13.62 6.20 -1.49
CA LEU A 34 -13.51 7.60 -1.05
C LEU A 34 -13.73 8.60 -2.19
N HIS A 35 -13.39 8.21 -3.42
CA HIS A 35 -13.50 9.03 -4.62
C HIS A 35 -14.34 8.32 -5.69
N PRO A 36 -15.65 8.14 -5.45
CA PRO A 36 -16.51 7.46 -6.41
C PRO A 36 -16.58 8.23 -7.72
N GLY A 37 -16.65 7.50 -8.84
CA GLY A 37 -16.81 8.09 -10.17
C GLY A 37 -18.19 8.75 -10.37
N PRO A 38 -18.45 9.32 -11.56
CA PRO A 38 -19.72 9.94 -11.88
C PRO A 38 -20.90 8.98 -11.65
N GLY A 39 -21.90 9.43 -10.86
CA GLY A 39 -23.06 8.60 -10.49
C GLY A 39 -22.79 7.57 -9.38
N GLY A 40 -21.57 7.49 -8.86
CA GLY A 40 -21.24 6.64 -7.72
C GLY A 40 -21.78 7.20 -6.41
N GLN A 41 -22.16 6.31 -5.49
CA GLN A 41 -22.70 6.71 -4.20
C GLN A 41 -21.59 7.14 -3.25
N GLN A 42 -21.71 8.37 -2.74
CA GLN A 42 -20.77 8.90 -1.76
C GLN A 42 -21.04 8.27 -0.39
N LEU A 43 -19.97 7.81 0.28
CA LEU A 43 -20.05 7.30 1.65
C LEU A 43 -20.47 8.41 2.62
N SER A 44 -21.11 8.02 3.73
CA SER A 44 -21.37 8.96 4.83
C SER A 44 -20.06 9.49 5.43
N PRO A 45 -20.03 10.69 6.03
CA PRO A 45 -18.82 11.25 6.60
C PRO A 45 -18.12 10.32 7.61
N GLN A 46 -18.91 9.63 8.45
CA GLN A 46 -18.39 8.66 9.41
C GLN A 46 -17.70 7.47 8.72
N ARG A 47 -18.33 6.90 7.67
CA ARG A 47 -17.74 5.80 6.90
C ARG A 47 -16.50 6.24 6.12
N GLN A 48 -16.47 7.48 5.61
CA GLN A 48 -15.27 8.02 4.99
C GLN A 48 -14.12 8.12 6.00
N GLN A 49 -14.39 8.56 7.23
CA GLN A 49 -13.36 8.67 8.26
C GLN A 49 -12.82 7.30 8.67
N GLU A 50 -13.69 6.33 8.92
CA GLU A 50 -13.30 4.94 9.22
C GLU A 50 -12.44 4.35 8.10
N LEU A 51 -12.84 4.58 6.85
CA LEU A 51 -12.10 4.09 5.70
C LEU A 51 -10.73 4.78 5.55
N ARG A 52 -10.64 6.10 5.77
CA ARG A 52 -9.36 6.82 5.78
C ARG A 52 -8.41 6.25 6.84
N THR A 53 -8.87 6.10 8.07
CA THR A 53 -8.08 5.50 9.15
C THR A 53 -7.62 4.09 8.80
N ARG A 54 -8.46 3.30 8.13
CA ARG A 54 -8.08 1.96 7.67
C ARG A 54 -7.00 2.00 6.60
N LEU A 55 -7.11 2.91 5.63
CA LEU A 55 -6.12 3.06 4.56
C LEU A 55 -4.78 3.57 5.11
N ASP A 56 -4.79 4.45 6.11
CA ASP A 56 -3.57 4.89 6.80
C ASP A 56 -2.85 3.68 7.43
N GLN A 57 -3.56 2.80 8.13
CA GLN A 57 -2.97 1.57 8.70
C GLN A 57 -2.39 0.61 7.64
N VAL A 58 -3.03 0.53 6.47
CA VAL A 58 -2.53 -0.28 5.35
C VAL A 58 -1.23 0.31 4.81
N LEU A 59 -1.15 1.64 4.71
CA LEU A 59 0.07 2.34 4.28
C LEU A 59 1.21 2.15 5.30
N ASP A 60 0.93 2.28 6.59
CA ASP A 60 1.91 2.02 7.67
C ASP A 60 2.47 0.58 7.56
N THR A 61 1.59 -0.40 7.32
CA THR A 61 2.00 -1.80 7.16
C THR A 61 2.87 -2.00 5.92
N LEU A 62 2.56 -1.33 4.80
CA LEU A 62 3.38 -1.39 3.59
C LEU A 62 4.76 -0.76 3.81
N GLU A 63 4.83 0.35 4.54
CA GLU A 63 6.08 0.99 4.93
C GLU A 63 6.96 0.04 5.77
N ASP A 64 6.41 -0.57 6.81
CA ASP A 64 7.12 -1.53 7.66
C ASP A 64 7.72 -2.70 6.86
N ILE A 65 6.97 -3.23 5.89
CA ILE A 65 7.43 -4.32 5.02
C ILE A 65 8.60 -3.85 4.15
N LEU A 66 8.47 -2.68 3.52
CA LEU A 66 9.53 -2.11 2.67
C LEU A 66 10.80 -1.85 3.49
N GLU A 67 10.67 -1.31 4.69
CA GLU A 67 11.80 -1.09 5.59
C GLU A 67 12.48 -2.41 6.01
N ALA A 68 11.69 -3.44 6.33
CA ALA A 68 12.21 -4.75 6.69
C ALA A 68 13.01 -5.38 5.54
N LEU A 69 12.52 -5.25 4.30
CA LEU A 69 13.21 -5.73 3.11
C LEU A 69 14.50 -4.96 2.84
N GLN A 70 14.48 -3.63 2.97
CA GLN A 70 15.68 -2.81 2.86
C GLN A 70 16.74 -3.19 3.90
N ARG A 71 16.32 -3.44 5.16
CA ARG A 71 17.21 -3.92 6.23
C ARG A 71 17.82 -5.29 5.88
N ALA A 72 17.00 -6.24 5.42
CA ALA A 72 17.48 -7.56 5.00
C ALA A 72 18.48 -7.47 3.83
N ALA A 73 18.21 -6.63 2.83
CA ALA A 73 19.09 -6.41 1.69
C ALA A 73 20.43 -5.75 2.07
N ARG A 74 20.44 -4.87 3.09
CA ARG A 74 21.69 -4.30 3.64
C ARG A 74 22.49 -5.35 4.42
N ALA A 75 21.83 -6.15 5.26
CA ALA A 75 22.49 -7.20 6.05
C ALA A 75 23.17 -8.25 5.14
N ARG A 76 22.50 -8.67 4.06
CA ARG A 76 23.08 -9.60 3.08
C ARG A 76 24.38 -9.07 2.46
N ARG A 77 24.41 -7.80 2.08
CA ARG A 77 25.60 -7.16 1.49
C ARG A 77 26.78 -7.02 2.46
N GLN A 78 26.53 -7.00 3.77
CA GLN A 78 27.56 -6.89 4.80
C GLN A 78 28.09 -8.25 5.27
N GLY A 79 27.33 -9.34 5.09
CA GLY A 79 27.75 -10.71 5.43
C GLY A 79 28.50 -11.45 4.31
N GLU A 80 28.52 -10.90 3.10
CA GLU A 80 29.25 -11.43 1.94
C GLU A 80 30.67 -10.79 1.78
N GLY A 81 31.18 -10.09 2.80
CA GLY A 81 32.48 -9.40 2.82
C GLY A 81 33.53 -10.06 3.70
#